data_AF-A0A0A1F6Z7-F1
#
_entry.id   AF-A0A0A1F6Z7-F1
#
_cell.length_a   1.000
_cell.length_b   1.000
_cell.length_c   1.000
_cell.angle_alpha   90.00
_cell.angle_beta   90.00
_cell.angle_gamma   90.00
#
_symmetry.space_group_name_H-M   'P 1'
#
loop_
_entity.id
_entity.type
_entity.pdbx_description
1 polymer ?
#
loop_
_entity_poly.entity_id
_entity_poly.type
_entity_poly.pdbx_seq_one_letter_code
_entity_poly.pdbx_strand_id
1 'polypeptide(L)'
;MKEVIPINQDREASAIKVLDGPIEQYRLGASASVFERVRFRLDGIVVEAHPAEQNTTSERLKALAGTGAPVVAGVFQLHDGRHMLDWLIPPNAHTIAALPIAVRAAKTWKSFWRALQVATVAGLICAYAVYLTVHMTSAWNALSGIIGLVAAIAAFVSSLQIFFSVQTIWQRFSRRRALQLMESVMAKYESASPRTEERLSAGALHER
;
A
#
# COMPACT_ATOMS: atom_id res chain seq x y z
N MET A 1 -7.28 -25.14 1.12
CA MET A 1 -6.57 -24.25 2.10
C MET A 1 -5.25 -24.90 2.48
N LYS A 2 -4.11 -24.17 2.41
CA LYS A 2 -2.77 -24.75 2.64
C LYS A 2 -2.23 -24.56 4.05
N GLU A 3 -2.29 -23.34 4.58
CA GLU A 3 -1.66 -23.01 5.86
C GLU A 3 -2.44 -21.88 6.55
N VAL A 4 -2.51 -21.91 7.89
CA VAL A 4 -3.08 -20.82 8.71
C VAL A 4 -2.12 -20.53 9.85
N ILE A 5 -1.66 -19.30 9.95
CA ILE A 5 -0.67 -18.86 10.93
C ILE A 5 -1.32 -17.79 11.81
N PRO A 6 -1.55 -18.04 13.12
CA PRO A 6 -2.17 -17.06 13.99
C PRO A 6 -1.26 -15.85 14.24
N ILE A 7 -1.84 -14.66 14.35
CA ILE A 7 -1.15 -13.42 14.70
C ILE A 7 -1.61 -12.98 16.10
N ASN A 8 -0.74 -13.12 17.10
CA ASN A 8 -1.09 -12.83 18.49
C ASN A 8 -0.99 -11.34 18.87
N GLN A 9 -0.33 -10.50 18.06
CA GLN A 9 0.03 -9.12 18.41
C GLN A 9 -0.25 -8.12 17.28
N ASP A 10 -1.37 -8.27 16.57
CA ASP A 10 -1.82 -7.28 15.57
C ASP A 10 -3.24 -6.81 15.92
N ARG A 11 -3.46 -5.49 15.81
CA ARG A 11 -4.72 -4.84 16.17
C ARG A 11 -5.81 -5.01 15.12
N GLU A 12 -5.44 -5.36 13.88
CA GLU A 12 -6.33 -5.45 12.74
C GLU A 12 -6.46 -6.88 12.22
N ALA A 13 -5.36 -7.64 12.21
CA ALA A 13 -5.31 -9.00 11.70
C ALA A 13 -5.24 -10.05 12.82
N SER A 14 -6.01 -11.13 12.68
CA SER A 14 -6.03 -12.26 13.59
C SER A 14 -5.15 -13.43 13.12
N ALA A 15 -5.00 -13.61 11.80
CA ALA A 15 -4.22 -14.69 11.22
C ALA A 15 -3.76 -14.36 9.79
N ILE A 16 -2.72 -15.05 9.34
CA ILE A 16 -2.36 -15.17 7.93
C ILE A 16 -2.94 -16.49 7.42
N LYS A 17 -3.61 -16.48 6.27
CA LYS A 17 -4.01 -17.71 5.58
C LYS A 17 -3.32 -17.79 4.23
N VAL A 18 -2.84 -18.99 3.91
CA VAL A 18 -2.35 -19.32 2.58
C VAL A 18 -3.40 -20.15 1.87
N LEU A 19 -3.93 -19.55 0.81
CA LEU A 19 -4.98 -20.12 -0.02
C LEU A 19 -4.37 -20.63 -1.32
N ASP A 20 -4.88 -21.75 -1.81
CA ASP A 20 -4.49 -22.33 -3.09
C ASP A 20 -5.74 -22.77 -3.83
N GLY A 21 -5.91 -22.26 -5.05
CA GLY A 21 -7.06 -22.55 -5.89
C GLY A 21 -7.24 -21.54 -7.00
N PRO A 22 -8.23 -21.75 -7.88
CA PRO A 22 -8.56 -20.77 -8.92
C PRO A 22 -9.26 -19.54 -8.32
N ILE A 23 -9.08 -18.39 -8.98
CA ILE A 23 -9.84 -17.18 -8.65
C ILE A 23 -11.26 -17.32 -9.21
N GLU A 24 -12.25 -17.39 -8.33
CA GLU A 24 -13.66 -17.55 -8.67
C GLU A 24 -14.45 -16.27 -8.36
N GLN A 25 -15.63 -16.13 -8.97
CA GLN A 25 -16.61 -15.08 -8.63
C GLN A 25 -16.03 -13.66 -8.57
N TYR A 26 -15.14 -13.32 -9.50
CA TYR A 26 -14.51 -12.01 -9.58
C TYR A 26 -15.55 -10.90 -9.76
N ARG A 27 -15.51 -9.91 -8.88
CA ARG A 27 -16.38 -8.72 -8.90
C ARG A 27 -15.54 -7.47 -8.64
N LEU A 28 -15.64 -6.52 -9.56
CA LEU A 28 -15.15 -5.18 -9.33
C LEU A 28 -16.15 -4.45 -8.41
N GLY A 29 -15.70 -3.99 -7.26
CA GLY A 29 -16.53 -3.17 -6.39
C GLY A 29 -16.74 -1.80 -7.02
N ALA A 30 -18.00 -1.43 -7.26
CA ALA A 30 -18.36 -0.05 -7.56
C ALA A 30 -18.22 0.76 -6.26
N SER A 31 -17.05 1.34 -6.01
CA SER A 31 -16.82 2.15 -4.81
C SER A 31 -16.66 3.61 -5.20
N ALA A 32 -17.35 4.49 -4.45
CA ALA A 32 -17.16 5.95 -4.47
C ALA A 32 -15.78 6.40 -3.90
N SER A 33 -14.93 5.45 -3.50
CA SER A 33 -13.55 5.72 -3.07
C SER A 33 -12.61 5.83 -4.27
N VAL A 34 -11.64 6.75 -4.18
CA VAL A 34 -10.56 6.95 -5.18
C VAL A 34 -9.77 5.67 -5.50
N PHE A 35 -9.85 4.65 -4.65
CA PHE A 35 -9.15 3.38 -4.82
C PHE A 35 -10.10 2.29 -5.31
N GLU A 36 -9.77 1.67 -6.45
CA GLU A 36 -10.44 0.48 -6.96
C GLU A 36 -10.36 -0.65 -5.93
N ARG A 37 -11.51 -1.33 -5.72
CA ARG A 37 -11.59 -2.50 -4.85
C ARG A 37 -12.09 -3.68 -5.66
N VAL A 38 -11.44 -4.81 -5.47
CA VAL A 38 -11.77 -6.06 -6.16
C VAL A 38 -12.15 -7.08 -5.10
N ARG A 39 -13.23 -7.82 -5.33
CA ARG A 39 -13.60 -8.98 -4.51
C ARG A 39 -13.63 -10.22 -5.38
N PHE A 40 -13.06 -11.29 -4.87
CA PHE A 40 -13.12 -12.59 -5.52
C PHE A 40 -13.16 -13.69 -4.47
N ARG A 41 -13.49 -14.90 -4.89
CA ARG A 41 -13.46 -16.09 -4.06
C ARG A 41 -12.23 -16.91 -4.42
N LEU A 42 -11.53 -17.41 -3.42
CA LEU A 42 -10.36 -18.25 -3.57
C LEU A 42 -10.45 -19.36 -2.55
N ASP A 43 -10.44 -20.63 -2.98
CA ASP A 43 -10.53 -21.78 -2.07
C ASP A 43 -11.75 -21.68 -1.12
N GLY A 44 -12.89 -21.24 -1.66
CA GLY A 44 -14.13 -21.07 -0.91
C GLY A 44 -14.19 -19.82 -0.01
N ILE A 45 -13.13 -19.03 0.11
CA ILE A 45 -13.05 -17.83 0.96
C ILE A 45 -13.20 -16.56 0.12
N VAL A 46 -13.99 -15.60 0.61
CA VAL A 46 -14.15 -14.29 -0.04
C VAL A 46 -12.97 -13.39 0.34
N VAL A 47 -12.19 -12.98 -0.65
CA VAL A 47 -11.00 -12.15 -0.50
C VAL A 47 -11.26 -10.76 -1.11
N GLU A 48 -10.92 -9.72 -0.35
CA GLU A 48 -10.89 -8.33 -0.81
C GLU A 48 -9.46 -7.94 -1.18
N ALA A 49 -9.28 -7.35 -2.37
CA ALA A 49 -8.00 -6.90 -2.90
C ALA A 49 -8.09 -5.42 -3.32
N HIS A 50 -6.95 -4.74 -3.23
CA HIS A 50 -6.80 -3.32 -3.52
C HIS A 50 -5.67 -3.18 -4.55
N PRO A 51 -5.96 -3.30 -5.86
CA PRO A 51 -4.94 -3.47 -6.91
C PRO A 51 -3.77 -2.49 -6.81
N ALA A 52 -4.07 -1.22 -6.49
CA ALA A 52 -3.06 -0.17 -6.29
C ALA A 52 -2.06 -0.48 -5.17
N GLU A 53 -2.50 -1.13 -4.08
CA GLU A 53 -1.64 -1.55 -2.98
C GLU A 53 -0.77 -2.76 -3.35
N GLN A 54 -1.30 -3.70 -4.13
CA GLN A 54 -0.57 -4.88 -4.63
C GLN A 54 0.23 -4.64 -5.92
N ASN A 55 0.43 -3.36 -6.30
CA ASN A 55 1.17 -2.96 -7.50
C ASN A 55 0.67 -3.66 -8.78
N THR A 56 -0.65 -3.80 -8.91
CA THR A 56 -1.33 -4.45 -10.03
C THR A 56 -2.53 -3.64 -10.49
N THR A 57 -3.17 -4.06 -11.58
CA THR A 57 -4.41 -3.49 -12.09
C THR A 57 -5.58 -4.46 -11.92
N SER A 58 -6.79 -3.92 -11.83
CA SER A 58 -8.02 -4.72 -11.83
C SER A 58 -8.14 -5.57 -13.11
N GLU A 59 -7.72 -5.05 -14.26
CA GLU A 59 -7.67 -5.79 -15.53
C GLU A 59 -6.76 -7.02 -15.45
N ARG A 60 -5.58 -6.89 -14.84
CA ARG A 60 -4.64 -8.01 -14.69
C ARG A 60 -5.18 -9.09 -13.75
N LEU A 61 -5.85 -8.71 -12.66
CA LEU A 61 -6.52 -9.67 -11.77
C LEU A 61 -7.72 -10.32 -12.45
N LYS A 62 -8.49 -9.57 -13.26
CA LYS A 62 -9.59 -10.11 -14.07
C LYS A 62 -9.09 -11.09 -15.12
N ALA A 63 -7.96 -10.79 -15.77
CA ALA A 63 -7.33 -11.70 -16.72
C ALA A 63 -6.89 -13.01 -16.05
N LEU A 64 -6.28 -12.92 -14.85
CA LEU A 64 -5.93 -14.10 -14.05
C LEU A 64 -7.15 -14.91 -13.60
N ALA A 65 -8.26 -14.26 -13.27
CA ALA A 65 -9.52 -14.96 -13.00
C ALA A 65 -10.07 -15.67 -14.25
N GLY A 66 -9.91 -15.04 -15.42
CA GLY A 66 -10.34 -15.60 -16.70
C GLY A 66 -9.57 -16.84 -17.16
N THR A 67 -8.33 -17.05 -16.69
CA THR A 67 -7.56 -18.25 -17.04
C THR A 67 -7.99 -19.49 -16.27
N GLY A 68 -8.66 -19.34 -15.12
CA GLY A 68 -9.01 -20.45 -14.24
C GLY A 68 -7.80 -21.21 -13.67
N ALA A 69 -6.59 -20.68 -13.82
CA ALA A 69 -5.38 -21.32 -13.33
C ALA A 69 -5.33 -21.27 -11.80
N PRO A 70 -4.85 -22.33 -11.13
CA PRO A 70 -4.67 -22.31 -9.68
C PRO A 70 -3.60 -21.28 -9.30
N VAL A 71 -3.90 -20.43 -8.32
CA VAL A 71 -2.99 -19.43 -7.79
C VAL A 71 -2.79 -19.65 -6.29
N VAL A 72 -1.60 -19.33 -5.80
CA VAL A 72 -1.30 -19.34 -4.36
C VAL A 72 -1.38 -17.91 -3.85
N ALA A 73 -2.14 -17.64 -2.79
CA ALA A 73 -2.27 -16.30 -2.25
C ALA A 73 -2.10 -16.27 -0.72
N GLY A 74 -1.45 -15.21 -0.23
CA GLY A 74 -1.39 -14.87 1.18
C GLY A 74 -2.42 -13.81 1.50
N VAL A 75 -3.32 -14.13 2.43
CA VAL A 75 -4.37 -13.22 2.88
C VAL A 75 -4.28 -12.99 4.39
N PHE A 76 -4.49 -11.76 4.82
CA PHE A 76 -4.75 -11.44 6.22
C PHE A 76 -6.21 -11.73 6.53
N GLN A 77 -6.47 -12.58 7.53
CA GLN A 77 -7.75 -12.63 8.20
C GLN A 77 -7.81 -11.48 9.20
N LEU A 78 -8.78 -10.59 9.02
CA LEU A 78 -9.05 -9.48 9.93
C LEU A 78 -9.89 -9.96 11.13
N HIS A 79 -9.82 -9.24 12.25
CA HIS A 79 -10.62 -9.55 13.44
C HIS A 79 -12.13 -9.50 13.20
N ASP A 80 -12.58 -8.75 12.20
CA ASP A 80 -13.98 -8.70 11.76
C ASP A 80 -14.39 -9.89 10.86
N GLY A 81 -13.48 -10.83 10.61
CA GLY A 81 -13.71 -12.02 9.81
C GLY A 81 -13.51 -11.84 8.31
N ARG A 82 -13.23 -10.63 7.82
CA ARG A 82 -12.91 -10.39 6.40
C ARG A 82 -11.49 -10.87 6.06
N HIS A 83 -11.25 -11.14 4.77
CA HIS A 83 -9.94 -11.54 4.26
C HIS A 83 -9.41 -10.50 3.28
N MET A 84 -8.22 -9.97 3.56
CA MET A 84 -7.56 -8.96 2.72
C MET A 84 -6.33 -9.56 2.04
N LEU A 85 -6.22 -9.38 0.72
CA LEU A 85 -5.09 -9.85 -0.08
C LEU A 85 -3.82 -9.04 0.20
N ASP A 86 -2.70 -9.71 0.47
CA ASP A 86 -1.38 -9.06 0.52
C ASP A 86 -0.52 -9.43 -0.69
N TRP A 87 -0.49 -10.71 -1.05
CA TRP A 87 0.25 -11.21 -2.21
C TRP A 87 -0.46 -12.39 -2.89
N LEU A 88 -0.15 -12.58 -4.17
CA LEU A 88 -0.70 -13.59 -5.07
C LEU A 88 0.39 -14.05 -6.05
N ILE A 89 0.67 -15.34 -6.06
CA ILE A 89 1.66 -16.01 -6.91
C ILE A 89 0.89 -16.82 -7.97
N PRO A 90 0.80 -16.30 -9.20
CA PRO A 90 0.27 -17.06 -10.32
C PRO A 90 1.32 -18.03 -10.89
N PRO A 91 0.92 -19.14 -11.53
CA PRO A 91 1.85 -20.19 -11.96
C PRO A 91 2.79 -19.72 -13.09
N ASN A 92 2.29 -18.90 -14.01
CA ASN A 92 3.04 -18.48 -15.21
C ASN A 92 3.25 -16.95 -15.32
N ALA A 93 2.99 -16.20 -14.25
CA ALA A 93 3.13 -14.74 -14.25
C ALA A 93 3.97 -14.27 -13.05
N HIS A 94 4.36 -12.99 -13.07
CA HIS A 94 5.10 -12.41 -11.94
C HIS A 94 4.20 -12.31 -10.71
N THR A 95 4.79 -12.58 -9.54
CA THR A 95 4.19 -12.38 -8.23
C THR A 95 3.56 -10.99 -8.14
N ILE A 96 2.28 -10.97 -7.80
CA ILE A 96 1.53 -9.75 -7.50
C ILE A 96 1.59 -9.60 -5.99
N ALA A 97 2.42 -8.68 -5.51
CA ALA A 97 2.60 -8.45 -4.09
C ALA A 97 2.61 -6.96 -3.82
N ALA A 98 2.16 -6.59 -2.63
CA ALA A 98 2.33 -5.24 -2.17
C ALA A 98 3.83 -4.89 -2.06
N LEU A 99 4.17 -3.62 -2.34
CA LEU A 99 5.56 -3.15 -2.34
C LEU A 99 6.28 -3.54 -1.02
N PRO A 100 7.58 -3.86 -1.03
CA PRO A 100 8.29 -4.20 0.21
C PRO A 100 8.12 -3.13 1.29
N ILE A 101 8.02 -3.52 2.56
CA ILE A 101 7.82 -2.58 3.68
C ILE A 101 8.85 -1.46 3.64
N ALA A 102 10.11 -1.79 3.36
CA ALA A 102 11.21 -0.83 3.28
C ALA A 102 10.98 0.25 2.21
N VAL A 103 10.51 -0.16 1.01
CA VAL A 103 10.24 0.76 -0.10
C VAL A 103 9.04 1.65 0.22
N ARG A 104 7.98 1.08 0.79
CA ARG A 104 6.81 1.84 1.24
C ARG A 104 7.18 2.84 2.32
N ALA A 105 7.97 2.44 3.32
CA ALA A 105 8.44 3.31 4.41
C ALA A 105 9.30 4.46 3.88
N ALA A 106 10.24 4.20 2.96
CA ALA A 106 11.07 5.23 2.35
C ALA A 106 10.24 6.28 1.57
N LYS A 107 9.23 5.85 0.81
CA LYS A 107 8.30 6.78 0.12
C LYS A 107 7.54 7.66 1.11
N THR A 108 6.99 7.08 2.18
CA THR A 108 6.26 7.83 3.20
C THR A 108 7.17 8.80 3.94
N TRP A 109 8.40 8.39 4.27
CA TRP A 109 9.40 9.26 4.91
C TRP A 109 9.80 10.43 4.03
N LYS A 110 10.06 10.18 2.74
CA LYS A 110 10.37 11.22 1.76
C LYS A 110 9.22 12.21 1.59
N SER A 111 7.97 11.71 1.56
CA SER A 111 6.76 12.54 1.52
C SER A 111 6.63 13.41 2.76
N PHE A 112 6.84 12.83 3.96
CA PHE A 112 6.83 13.55 5.23
C PHE A 112 7.83 14.70 5.25
N TRP A 113 9.10 14.46 4.89
CA TRP A 113 10.12 15.52 4.87
C TRP A 113 9.80 16.65 3.90
N ARG A 114 9.27 16.32 2.72
CA ARG A 114 8.83 17.34 1.76
C ARG A 114 7.66 18.16 2.31
N ALA A 115 6.65 17.51 2.87
CA ALA A 115 5.51 18.19 3.47
C ALA A 115 5.94 19.08 4.64
N LEU A 116 6.88 18.61 5.48
CA LEU A 116 7.45 19.40 6.57
C LEU A 116 8.20 20.63 6.06
N GLN A 117 9.04 20.49 5.02
CA GLN A 117 9.72 21.63 4.40
C GLN A 117 8.72 22.66 3.85
N VAL A 118 7.69 22.21 3.15
CA VAL A 118 6.66 23.11 2.60
C VAL A 118 5.88 23.78 3.74
N ALA A 119 5.49 23.05 4.78
CA ALA A 119 4.80 23.61 5.94
C ALA A 119 5.63 24.70 6.63
N THR A 120 6.93 24.46 6.83
CA THR A 120 7.84 25.42 7.45
C THR A 120 8.03 26.66 6.57
N VAL A 121 8.33 26.50 5.28
CA VAL A 121 8.55 27.62 4.36
C VAL A 121 7.28 28.44 4.18
N ALA A 122 6.14 27.77 3.95
CA ALA A 122 4.85 28.45 3.81
C ALA A 122 4.42 29.13 5.13
N GLY A 123 4.70 28.52 6.27
CA GLY A 123 4.49 29.14 7.59
C GLY A 123 5.31 30.43 7.77
N LEU A 124 6.59 30.42 7.39
CA LEU A 124 7.45 31.60 7.45
C LEU A 124 6.97 32.71 6.50
N ILE A 125 6.58 32.35 5.27
CA ILE A 125 6.02 33.31 4.29
C ILE A 125 4.72 33.92 4.83
N CYS A 126 3.84 33.10 5.41
CA CYS A 126 2.59 33.55 6.02
C CYS A 126 2.86 34.52 7.18
N ALA A 127 3.75 34.17 8.12
CA ALA A 127 4.12 35.03 9.24
C ALA A 127 4.70 36.38 8.76
N TYR A 128 5.56 36.36 7.74
CA TYR A 128 6.12 37.57 7.15
C TYR A 128 5.07 38.42 6.42
N ALA A 129 4.15 37.78 5.69
CA ALA A 129 3.04 38.45 5.02
C ALA A 129 2.06 39.10 6.02
N VAL A 130 1.78 38.44 7.15
CA VAL A 130 1.00 39.00 8.26
C VAL A 130 1.71 40.19 8.89
N TYR A 131 3.02 40.08 9.13
CA TYR A 131 3.82 41.20 9.62
C TYR A 131 3.74 42.42 8.68
N LEU A 132 3.92 42.20 7.38
CA LEU A 132 3.83 43.27 6.37
C LEU A 132 2.44 43.88 6.29
N THR A 133 1.37 43.08 6.34
CA THR A 133 -0.02 43.60 6.31
C THR A 133 -0.36 44.45 7.53
N VAL A 134 0.20 44.13 8.70
CA VAL A 134 -0.02 44.90 9.93
C VAL A 134 0.79 46.21 9.96
N HIS A 135 2.00 46.21 9.39
CA HIS A 135 2.94 47.33 9.52
C HIS A 135 3.07 48.24 8.29
N MET A 136 2.64 47.81 7.10
CA MET A 136 2.53 48.70 5.95
C MET A 136 1.12 49.30 5.89
N THR A 137 0.97 50.50 5.34
CA THR A 137 -0.31 51.19 5.12
C THR A 137 -0.58 51.46 3.64
N SER A 138 0.22 50.85 2.76
CA SER A 138 0.20 51.05 1.32
C SER A 138 -0.71 50.03 0.61
N ALA A 139 -1.04 50.27 -0.66
CA ALA A 139 -1.77 49.33 -1.53
C ALA A 139 -1.12 47.93 -1.60
N TRP A 140 0.16 47.82 -1.28
CA TRP A 140 0.90 46.56 -1.12
C TRP A 140 0.35 45.64 -0.02
N ASN A 141 -0.45 46.15 0.92
CA ASN A 141 -1.13 45.35 1.95
C ASN A 141 -2.09 44.32 1.35
N ALA A 142 -2.82 44.68 0.30
CA ALA A 142 -3.74 43.74 -0.32
C ALA A 142 -2.98 42.56 -0.96
N LEU A 143 -1.84 42.84 -1.60
CA LEU A 143 -0.96 41.83 -2.19
C LEU A 143 -0.30 40.94 -1.13
N SER A 144 0.20 41.51 -0.03
CA SER A 144 0.77 40.71 1.07
C SER A 144 -0.31 39.86 1.75
N GLY A 145 -1.54 40.36 1.89
CA GLY A 145 -2.67 39.56 2.39
C GLY A 145 -2.99 38.34 1.52
N ILE A 146 -3.01 38.49 0.19
CA ILE A 146 -3.22 37.37 -0.76
C ILE A 146 -2.08 36.35 -0.65
N ILE A 147 -0.83 36.81 -0.59
CA ILE A 147 0.35 35.93 -0.44
C ILE A 147 0.27 35.17 0.89
N GLY A 148 -0.10 35.85 1.98
CA GLY A 148 -0.30 35.23 3.29
C GLY A 148 -1.39 34.17 3.26
N LEU A 149 -2.52 34.44 2.60
CA LEU A 149 -3.62 33.48 2.46
C LEU A 149 -3.19 32.22 1.68
N VAL A 150 -2.51 32.39 0.54
CA VAL A 150 -2.00 31.26 -0.26
C VAL A 150 -0.99 30.44 0.55
N ALA A 151 -0.10 31.11 1.28
CA ALA A 151 0.86 30.46 2.15
C ALA A 151 0.19 29.71 3.30
N ALA A 152 -0.86 30.26 3.91
CA ALA A 152 -1.65 29.57 4.94
C ALA A 152 -2.33 28.31 4.41
N ILE A 153 -2.92 28.35 3.21
CA ILE A 153 -3.52 27.18 2.56
C ILE A 153 -2.46 26.11 2.31
N ALA A 154 -1.29 26.49 1.78
CA ALA A 154 -0.19 25.57 1.53
C ALA A 154 0.32 24.92 2.83
N ALA A 155 0.44 25.70 3.91
CA ALA A 155 0.83 25.19 5.23
C ALA A 155 -0.21 24.22 5.80
N PHE A 156 -1.51 24.53 5.63
CA PHE A 156 -2.60 23.67 6.08
C PHE A 156 -2.62 22.33 5.34
N VAL A 157 -2.58 22.34 4.01
CA VAL A 157 -2.53 21.11 3.18
C VAL A 157 -1.29 20.27 3.52
N SER A 158 -0.14 20.91 3.69
CA SER A 158 1.10 20.23 4.10
C SER A 158 0.97 19.61 5.49
N SER A 159 0.31 20.29 6.43
CA SER A 159 0.05 19.78 7.78
C SER A 159 -0.85 18.54 7.75
N LEU A 160 -1.88 18.52 6.90
CA LEU A 160 -2.71 17.33 6.68
C LEU A 160 -1.87 16.17 6.14
N GLN A 161 -1.00 16.43 5.16
CA GLN A 161 -0.11 15.39 4.61
C GLN A 161 0.88 14.85 5.65
N ILE A 162 1.39 15.70 6.54
CA ILE A 162 2.22 15.29 7.69
C ILE A 162 1.42 14.36 8.60
N PHE A 163 0.21 14.75 8.99
CA PHE A 163 -0.66 13.95 9.86
C PHE A 163 -0.92 12.55 9.29
N PHE A 164 -1.33 12.47 8.02
CA PHE A 164 -1.56 11.17 7.36
C PHE A 164 -0.27 10.34 7.23
N SER A 165 0.87 10.98 6.98
CA SER A 165 2.16 10.29 6.90
C SER A 165 2.56 9.70 8.26
N VAL A 166 2.38 10.44 9.36
CA VAL A 166 2.64 9.97 10.73
C VAL A 166 1.73 8.81 11.07
N GLN A 167 0.43 8.92 10.80
CA GLN A 167 -0.53 7.84 11.03
C GLN A 167 -0.12 6.56 10.26
N THR A 168 0.27 6.70 9.00
CA THR A 168 0.72 5.58 8.16
C THR A 168 2.00 4.93 8.70
N ILE A 169 2.98 5.73 9.14
CA ILE A 169 4.23 5.24 9.73
C ILE A 169 3.92 4.50 11.04
N TRP A 170 3.07 5.07 11.89
CA TRP A 170 2.65 4.47 13.15
C TRP A 170 1.95 3.12 12.94
N GLN A 171 0.98 3.06 12.03
CA GLN A 171 0.29 1.81 11.69
C GLN A 171 1.29 0.74 11.23
N ARG A 172 2.24 1.09 10.34
CA ARG A 172 3.26 0.14 9.87
C ARG A 172 4.21 -0.31 10.97
N PHE A 173 4.58 0.59 11.88
CA PHE A 173 5.42 0.23 13.02
C PHE A 173 4.67 -0.75 13.94
N SER A 174 3.40 -0.47 14.23
CA SER A 174 2.56 -1.35 15.06
C SER A 174 2.34 -2.74 14.43
N ARG A 175 2.26 -2.82 13.10
CA ARG A 175 2.04 -4.07 12.35
C ARG A 175 3.32 -4.69 11.79
N ARG A 176 4.49 -4.16 12.15
CA ARG A 176 5.78 -4.55 11.55
C ARG A 176 6.03 -6.06 11.63
N ARG A 177 5.73 -6.68 12.78
CA ARG A 177 5.93 -8.12 12.99
C ARG A 177 5.02 -8.96 12.09
N ALA A 178 3.75 -8.61 11.98
CA ALA A 178 2.79 -9.32 11.13
C ALA A 178 3.13 -9.18 9.64
N LEU A 179 3.57 -7.99 9.22
CA LEU A 179 3.99 -7.75 7.83
C LEU A 179 5.30 -8.50 7.50
N GLN A 180 6.28 -8.51 8.42
CA GLN A 180 7.51 -9.31 8.25
C GLN A 180 7.22 -10.81 8.18
N LEU A 181 6.29 -11.30 9.01
CA LEU A 181 5.82 -12.68 8.95
C LEU A 181 5.20 -12.98 7.57
N MET A 182 4.34 -12.10 7.07
CA MET A 182 3.73 -12.25 5.74
C MET A 182 4.77 -12.28 4.61
N GLU A 183 5.77 -11.39 4.64
CA GLU A 183 6.89 -11.39 3.68
C GLU A 183 7.69 -12.70 3.75
N SER A 184 7.93 -13.25 4.95
CA SER A 184 8.63 -14.53 5.09
C SER A 184 7.84 -15.72 4.54
N VAL A 185 6.52 -15.71 4.71
CA VAL A 185 5.62 -16.74 4.15
C VAL A 185 5.60 -16.63 2.63
N MET A 186 5.51 -15.41 2.09
CA MET A 186 5.60 -15.19 0.64
C MET A 186 6.89 -15.76 0.07
N ALA A 187 8.05 -15.45 0.68
CA ALA A 187 9.35 -15.93 0.23
C ALA A 187 9.44 -17.47 0.23
N LYS A 188 8.89 -18.14 1.25
CA LYS A 188 8.77 -19.60 1.31
C LYS A 188 8.02 -20.14 0.10
N TYR A 189 6.85 -19.60 -0.23
CA TYR A 189 6.04 -20.08 -1.35
C TYR A 189 6.58 -19.66 -2.73
N GLU A 190 7.27 -18.53 -2.83
CA GLU A 190 7.93 -18.09 -4.06
C GLU A 190 9.14 -18.98 -4.39
N SER A 191 9.95 -19.36 -3.40
CA SER A 191 11.05 -20.31 -3.59
C SER A 191 10.60 -21.71 -3.99
N ALA A 192 9.40 -22.13 -3.56
CA ALA A 192 8.82 -23.43 -3.88
C ALA A 192 8.03 -23.44 -5.20
N SER A 193 7.92 -22.29 -5.88
CA SER A 193 7.20 -22.19 -7.16
C SER A 193 8.06 -22.77 -8.30
N PRO A 194 7.49 -23.57 -9.22
CA PRO A 194 8.23 -24.30 -10.27
C PRO A 194 9.08 -23.42 -11.20
N ARG A 195 8.80 -22.11 -11.26
CA ARG A 195 9.62 -21.12 -11.99
C ARG A 195 11.03 -20.91 -11.40
N THR A 196 11.23 -21.22 -10.12
CA THR A 196 12.54 -21.16 -9.45
C THR A 196 13.39 -22.37 -9.83
N GLU A 197 12.78 -23.55 -9.97
CA GLU A 197 13.47 -24.77 -10.44
C GLU A 197 13.92 -24.64 -11.90
N GLU A 198 13.09 -24.07 -12.77
CA GLU A 198 13.42 -23.87 -14.19
C GLU A 198 14.57 -22.85 -14.38
N ARG A 199 14.65 -21.80 -13.54
CA ARG A 199 15.79 -20.85 -13.54
C ARG A 199 17.08 -21.45 -12.98
N LEU A 200 17.00 -22.29 -11.97
CA LEU A 200 18.15 -22.99 -11.40
C LEU A 200 18.69 -24.05 -12.37
N SER A 201 17.82 -24.78 -13.08
CA SER A 201 18.22 -25.72 -14.13
C SER A 201 18.74 -25.02 -15.40
N ALA A 202 18.16 -23.89 -15.81
CA ALA A 202 18.64 -23.13 -16.97
C ALA A 202 19.99 -22.43 -16.68
N GLY A 203 20.22 -21.97 -15.45
CA GLY A 203 21.51 -21.41 -15.02
C GLY A 203 22.63 -22.46 -14.94
N ALA A 204 22.32 -23.66 -14.47
CA ALA A 204 23.28 -24.76 -14.39
C ALA A 204 23.69 -25.34 -15.77
N LEU A 205 22.90 -25.11 -16.81
CA LEU A 205 23.21 -25.52 -18.19
C LEU A 205 24.11 -24.53 -18.95
N HIS A 206 24.32 -23.32 -18.44
CA HIS A 206 25.19 -22.31 -19.06
C HIS A 206 26.60 -22.22 -18.43
N GLU A 207 26.90 -23.03 -17.42
CA GLU A 207 28.25 -23.18 -16.82
C GLU A 207 29.00 -24.45 -17.25
N ARG A 208 28.53 -25.14 -18.31
CA ARG A 208 29.28 -26.22 -18.99
C ARG A 208 29.57 -25.84 -20.43
#